data_AF-D7DX19-F1
#
_entry.id   AF-D7DX19-F1
#
_cell.length_a   1.000
_cell.length_b   1.000
_cell.length_c   1.000
_cell.angle_alpha   90.00
_cell.angle_beta   90.00
_cell.angle_gamma   90.00
#
_symmetry.space_group_name_H-M   'P 1'
#
loop_
_entity.id
_entity.type
_entity.pdbx_description
1 polymer ?
#
loop_
_entity_poly.entity_id
_entity_poly.type
_entity_poly.pdbx_seq_one_letter_code
_entity_poly.pdbx_strand_id
1 'polypeptide(L)'
;MVQLCWYNFVGGFYSEFVRFYIQEAKLNCDYVVIDTFSGLGTTLVESNFRNLFSIGSEAHPFFHEISQAKIFLPSNIQEVKFLEYLLLSIQPYTGSLQEIWSEDALIFLM
;
A
#
# COMPACT_ATOMS: atom_id res chain seq x y z
N MET A 1 -29.50 3.72 -9.92
CA MET A 1 -28.82 2.41 -9.82
C MET A 1 -27.73 2.37 -10.88
N VAL A 2 -26.55 2.91 -10.59
CA VAL A 2 -25.29 2.53 -11.24
C VAL A 2 -24.20 2.77 -10.19
N GLN A 3 -23.62 1.69 -9.67
CA GLN A 3 -22.48 1.75 -8.75
C GLN A 3 -21.22 1.66 -9.63
N LEU A 4 -20.77 2.81 -10.14
CA LEU A 4 -19.55 2.94 -10.94
C LEU A 4 -18.36 3.25 -10.04
N CYS A 5 -18.02 2.32 -9.14
CA CYS A 5 -16.71 2.33 -8.52
C CYS A 5 -16.09 0.98 -8.84
N TRP A 6 -15.15 0.97 -9.80
CA TRP A 6 -14.48 -0.23 -10.31
C TRP A 6 -13.54 -0.91 -9.30
N TYR A 7 -13.68 -0.60 -8.01
CA TYR A 7 -13.23 -1.48 -6.95
C TYR A 7 -13.87 -0.99 -5.65
N ASN A 8 -14.60 -1.85 -4.93
CA ASN A 8 -14.73 -1.60 -3.51
C ASN A 8 -13.31 -1.71 -2.96
N PHE A 9 -12.76 -0.62 -2.41
CA PHE A 9 -11.59 -0.71 -1.55
C PHE A 9 -11.99 -1.55 -0.33
N VAL A 10 -11.95 -2.87 -0.49
CA VAL A 10 -12.04 -3.80 0.61
C VAL A 10 -10.67 -3.70 1.24
N GLY A 11 -10.56 -2.83 2.25
CA GLY A 11 -9.34 -2.66 3.01
C GLY A 11 -8.78 -4.04 3.35
N GLY A 12 -7.50 -4.25 3.08
CA GLY A 12 -6.82 -5.50 3.43
C GLY A 12 -7.06 -5.84 4.90
N PHE A 13 -6.85 -7.11 5.26
CA PHE A 13 -6.95 -7.53 6.65
C PHE A 13 -6.01 -6.70 7.55
N TYR A 14 -6.45 -6.50 8.80
CA TYR A 14 -5.70 -5.77 9.82
C TYR A 14 -4.30 -6.37 10.02
N SER A 15 -3.30 -5.53 10.30
CA SER A 15 -1.92 -5.99 10.52
C SER A 15 -1.82 -6.94 11.73
N GLU A 16 -2.69 -6.77 12.72
CA GLU A 16 -2.86 -7.64 13.88
C GLU A 16 -3.22 -9.09 13.48
N PHE A 17 -3.97 -9.28 12.39
CA PHE A 17 -4.34 -10.60 11.90
C PHE A 17 -3.11 -11.36 11.41
N VAL A 18 -2.28 -10.73 10.58
CA VAL A 18 -1.02 -11.34 10.10
C VAL A 18 -0.10 -11.64 11.27
N ARG A 19 0.07 -10.67 12.16
CA ARG A 19 0.89 -10.78 13.37
C ARG A 19 0.50 -11.98 14.20
N PHE A 20 -0.79 -12.19 14.42
CA PHE A 20 -1.32 -13.33 15.15
C PHE A 20 -0.88 -14.65 14.49
N TYR A 21 -1.09 -14.82 13.18
CA TYR A 21 -0.71 -16.07 12.51
C TYR A 21 0.79 -16.31 12.43
N ILE A 22 1.60 -15.26 12.26
CA ILE A 22 3.07 -15.39 12.32
C ILE A 22 3.49 -15.93 13.69
N GLN A 23 2.88 -15.43 14.77
CA GLN A 23 3.18 -15.83 16.14
C GLN A 23 2.67 -17.25 16.44
N GLU A 24 1.42 -17.56 16.08
CA GLU A 24 0.82 -18.88 16.28
C GLU A 24 1.57 -19.98 15.52
N ALA A 25 2.00 -19.70 14.30
CA ALA A 25 2.82 -20.61 13.49
C ALA A 25 4.30 -20.66 13.93
N LYS A 26 4.69 -19.83 14.91
CA LYS A 26 6.06 -19.72 15.45
C LYS A 26 7.11 -19.52 14.35
N LEU A 27 6.79 -18.71 13.35
CA LEU A 27 7.72 -18.44 12.26
C LEU A 27 8.92 -17.64 12.78
N ASN A 28 10.09 -17.96 12.24
CA ASN A 28 11.36 -17.30 12.54
C ASN A 28 12.13 -17.06 11.21
N CYS A 29 13.35 -16.51 11.29
CA CYS A 29 14.14 -16.16 10.11
C CYS A 29 14.54 -17.33 9.22
N ASP A 30 14.30 -18.58 9.62
CA ASP A 30 14.52 -19.78 8.80
C ASP A 30 13.36 -20.01 7.80
N TYR A 31 12.26 -19.27 7.93
CA TYR A 31 11.08 -19.36 7.08
C TYR A 31 10.99 -18.21 6.09
N VAL A 32 10.32 -18.47 4.97
CA VAL A 32 9.94 -17.47 3.97
C VAL A 32 8.42 -17.40 3.89
N VAL A 33 7.85 -16.22 4.11
CA VAL A 33 6.40 -15.98 3.98
C VAL A 33 6.08 -15.70 2.51
N ILE A 34 5.12 -16.44 1.93
CA ILE A 34 4.67 -16.24 0.55
C ILE A 34 3.25 -15.71 0.56
N ASP A 35 3.02 -14.57 -0.06
CA ASP A 35 1.70 -13.96 -0.23
C ASP A 35 1.39 -13.76 -1.72
N THR A 36 0.61 -14.67 -2.31
CA THR A 36 0.30 -14.65 -3.75
C THR A 36 -0.73 -13.60 -4.15
N PHE A 37 -1.32 -12.88 -3.18
CA PHE A 37 -2.31 -11.83 -3.39
C PHE A 37 -2.02 -10.67 -2.43
N SER A 38 -0.80 -10.14 -2.52
CA SER A 38 -0.27 -9.26 -1.49
C SER A 38 -1.01 -7.93 -1.37
N GLY A 39 -1.80 -7.53 -2.38
CA GLY A 39 -2.55 -6.28 -2.36
C GLY A 39 -1.63 -5.10 -2.09
N LEU A 40 -1.90 -4.36 -1.02
CA LEU A 40 -1.08 -3.24 -0.58
C LEU A 40 0.09 -3.65 0.33
N GLY A 41 0.41 -4.94 0.44
CA GLY A 41 1.61 -5.44 1.10
C GLY A 41 1.56 -5.60 2.61
N THR A 42 0.37 -5.69 3.24
CA THR A 42 0.26 -5.81 4.72
C THR A 42 1.04 -6.99 5.28
N THR A 43 0.96 -8.17 4.64
CA THR A 43 1.71 -9.37 5.05
C THR A 43 3.21 -9.14 4.99
N LEU A 44 3.69 -8.49 3.93
CA LEU A 44 5.10 -8.25 3.67
C LEU A 44 5.69 -7.24 4.66
N VAL A 45 4.95 -6.18 4.96
CA VAL A 45 5.32 -5.17 5.97
C VAL A 45 5.39 -5.80 7.37
N GLU A 46 4.38 -6.56 7.78
CA GLU A 46 4.40 -7.24 9.09
C GLU A 46 5.48 -8.33 9.18
N SER A 47 5.85 -8.95 8.05
CA SER A 47 6.99 -9.88 7.97
C SER A 47 8.32 -9.14 8.17
N ASN A 48 8.49 -7.99 7.52
CA ASN A 48 9.67 -7.13 7.69
C ASN A 48 9.85 -6.68 9.14
N PHE A 49 8.78 -6.23 9.81
CA PHE A 49 8.84 -5.85 11.23
C PHE A 49 9.29 -6.99 12.17
N ARG A 50 9.24 -8.25 11.71
CA ARG A 50 9.64 -9.45 12.47
C ARG A 50 10.93 -10.08 11.98
N ASN A 51 11.66 -9.42 11.07
CA ASN A 51 12.86 -9.95 10.45
C ASN A 51 12.61 -11.30 9.74
N LEU A 52 11.43 -11.47 9.12
CA LEU A 52 11.11 -12.61 8.28
C LEU A 52 11.37 -12.28 6.82
N PHE A 53 11.92 -13.24 6.07
CA PHE A 53 11.93 -13.15 4.61
C PHE A 53 10.51 -13.29 4.09
N SER A 54 10.15 -12.48 3.10
CA SER A 54 8.83 -12.58 2.47
C SER A 54 8.87 -12.28 0.98
N ILE A 55 7.97 -12.92 0.24
CA ILE A 55 7.78 -12.74 -1.21
C ILE A 55 6.30 -12.54 -1.44
N GLY A 56 5.94 -11.45 -2.13
CA GLY A 56 4.57 -11.21 -2.52
C GLY A 56 4.39 -11.01 -4.01
N SER A 57 3.20 -11.35 -4.49
CA SER A 57 2.76 -11.13 -5.86
C SER A 57 1.45 -10.35 -5.87
N GLU A 58 1.40 -9.33 -6.72
CA GLU A 58 0.20 -8.52 -6.96
C GLU A 58 0.13 -8.24 -8.46
N ALA A 59 -1.05 -8.47 -9.05
CA ALA A 59 -1.26 -8.29 -10.48
C ALA A 59 -1.56 -6.82 -10.82
N HIS A 60 -2.16 -6.08 -9.90
CA HIS A 60 -2.53 -4.69 -10.11
C HIS A 60 -1.31 -3.76 -9.98
N PRO A 61 -0.87 -3.08 -11.06
CA PRO A 61 0.37 -2.27 -11.04
C PRO A 61 0.36 -1.18 -9.96
N PHE A 62 -0.75 -0.45 -9.81
CA PHE A 62 -0.88 0.58 -8.77
C PHE A 62 -0.77 0.03 -7.34
N PHE A 63 -1.37 -1.13 -7.03
CA PHE A 63 -1.24 -1.74 -5.70
C PHE A 63 0.18 -2.26 -5.47
N HIS A 64 0.80 -2.80 -6.51
CA HIS A 64 2.20 -3.17 -6.47
C HIS A 64 3.09 -1.96 -6.13
N GLU A 65 2.91 -0.81 -6.78
CA GLU A 65 3.66 0.43 -6.48
C GLU A 65 3.48 0.88 -5.02
N ILE A 66 2.23 0.92 -4.53
CA ILE A 66 1.95 1.26 -3.13
C ILE A 66 2.63 0.26 -2.18
N SER A 67 2.54 -1.04 -2.49
CA SER A 67 3.17 -2.09 -1.69
C SER A 67 4.69 -1.91 -1.64
N GLN A 68 5.34 -1.64 -2.78
CA GLN A 68 6.78 -1.36 -2.84
C GLN A 68 7.17 -0.18 -1.94
N ALA A 69 6.44 0.93 -2.04
CA ALA A 69 6.69 2.12 -1.21
C ALA A 69 6.53 1.86 0.30
N LYS A 70 5.63 0.93 0.69
CA LYS A 70 5.42 0.54 2.10
C LYS A 70 6.48 -0.41 2.63
N ILE A 71 6.98 -1.32 1.78
CA ILE A 71 7.94 -2.36 2.16
C ILE A 71 9.34 -1.77 2.31
N PHE A 72 9.71 -0.84 1.43
CA PHE A 72 11.03 -0.22 1.39
C PHE A 72 10.97 1.16 2.00
N LEU A 73 11.39 1.26 3.27
CA LEU A 73 11.50 2.54 3.95
C LEU A 73 12.54 3.42 3.25
N PRO A 74 12.34 4.75 3.25
CA PRO A 74 13.33 5.69 2.74
C PRO A 74 14.68 5.46 3.42
N SER A 75 15.73 5.28 2.61
CA SER A 75 17.09 5.06 3.11
C SER A 75 17.70 6.32 3.72
N ASN A 76 17.06 7.48 3.52
CA ASN A 76 17.62 8.79 3.77
C ASN A 76 16.61 9.70 4.50
N ILE A 77 16.98 10.22 5.67
CA ILE A 77 16.13 11.12 6.46
C ILE A 77 15.85 12.46 5.74
N GLN A 78 16.74 12.90 4.85
CA GLN A 78 16.54 14.11 4.07
C GLN A 78 15.36 13.99 3.09
N GLU A 79 15.12 12.80 2.53
CA GLU A 79 13.95 12.56 1.66
C GLU A 79 12.65 12.68 2.46
N VAL A 80 12.61 12.12 3.67
CA VAL A 80 11.45 12.22 4.57
C VAL A 80 11.17 13.68 4.92
N LYS A 81 12.21 14.44 5.30
CA LYS A 81 12.09 15.87 5.61
C LYS A 81 11.62 16.70 4.41
N PHE A 82 12.08 16.36 3.21
CA PHE A 82 11.63 17.02 1.99
C PHE A 82 10.15 16.75 1.73
N LEU A 83 9.69 15.51 1.87
CA LEU A 83 8.27 15.16 1.73
C LEU A 83 7.42 15.86 2.79
N GLU A 84 7.86 15.92 4.04
CA GLU A 84 7.20 16.67 5.10
C GLU A 84 7.05 18.15 4.73
N TYR A 85 8.14 18.80 4.32
CA TYR A 85 8.12 20.19 3.87
C TYR A 85 7.15 20.39 2.69
N LEU A 86 7.21 19.51 1.69
CA LEU A 86 6.33 19.56 0.53
C LEU A 86 4.86 19.47 0.96
N LEU A 87 4.50 18.47 1.78
CA LEU A 87 3.14 18.26 2.27
C LEU A 87 2.62 19.46 3.05
N LEU A 88 3.46 20.06 3.91
CA LEU A 88 3.12 21.27 4.66
C LEU A 88 2.98 22.52 3.77
N SER A 89 3.62 22.53 2.59
CA SER A 89 3.50 23.63 1.63
C SER A 89 2.23 23.55 0.76
N ILE A 90 1.58 22.38 0.70
CA ILE A 90 0.37 22.17 -0.11
C ILE A 90 -0.73 23.10 0.39
N GLN A 91 -1.16 24.01 -0.49
CA GLN A 91 -2.34 24.83 -0.23
C GLN A 91 -3.61 24.05 -0.57
N PRO A 92 -4.73 24.28 0.13
CA PRO A 92 -6.01 23.70 -0.24
C PRO A 92 -6.33 23.98 -1.71
N TYR A 93 -6.72 22.95 -2.45
CA TYR A 93 -7.21 23.14 -3.80
C TYR A 93 -8.53 23.93 -3.74
N THR A 94 -8.57 25.08 -4.41
CA THR A 94 -9.73 25.98 -4.41
C THR A 94 -10.59 25.87 -5.67
N GLY A 95 -10.18 25.06 -6.66
CA GLY A 95 -10.94 24.80 -7.87
C GLY A 95 -12.04 23.73 -7.69
N SER A 96 -12.70 23.36 -8.79
CA SER A 96 -13.73 22.31 -8.76
C SER A 96 -13.07 20.93 -8.91
N LEU A 97 -13.39 19.98 -8.03
CA LEU A 97 -12.90 18.61 -8.16
C LEU A 97 -13.39 17.93 -9.45
N GLN A 98 -14.53 18.36 -9.99
CA GLN A 98 -15.06 17.88 -11.27
C GLN A 98 -14.14 18.21 -12.45
N GLU A 99 -13.26 19.22 -12.32
CA GLU A 99 -12.25 19.54 -13.32
C GLU A 99 -11.07 18.54 -13.30
N ILE A 100 -10.79 17.95 -12.13
CA ILE A 100 -9.71 16.97 -11.93
C ILE A 100 -10.21 15.56 -12.30
N TRP A 101 -11.44 15.24 -11.92
CA TRP A 101 -12.10 13.96 -12.19
C TRP A 101 -13.03 14.07 -13.40
N SER A 102 -12.51 14.59 -14.53
CA SER A 102 -13.26 14.65 -15.78
C SER A 102 -13.59 13.23 -16.29
N GLU A 103 -14.54 13.12 -17.23
CA GLU A 103 -14.83 11.84 -17.90
C GLU A 103 -13.56 11.23 -18.52
N ASP A 104 -12.64 12.06 -19.02
CA ASP A 104 -11.35 11.61 -19.57
C ASP A 104 -10.43 11.01 -18.49
N ALA A 105 -10.40 11.60 -17.28
CA ALA A 105 -9.60 11.07 -16.16
C ALA A 105 -10.15 9.72 -15.67
N LEU A 106 -11.47 9.51 -15.76
CA LEU A 106 -12.11 8.23 -15.44
C LEU A 106 -11.75 7.14 -16.46
N ILE A 107 -11.56 7.50 -17.75
CA ILE A 107 -11.15 6.54 -18.80
C ILE A 107 -9.75 5.98 -18.54
N PHE A 108 -8.82 6.76 -17.97
CA PHE A 108 -7.47 6.31 -17.64
C PHE A 108 -7.38 5.40 -16.41
N LEU A 109 -8.43 5.35 -15.60
CA LEU A 109 -8.51 4.52 -14.38
C LEU A 109 -9.33 3.23 -14.57
N MET A 110 -9.92 3.02 -15.75
CA MET A 110 -10.59 1.78 -16.16
C MET A 110 -9.68 0.92 -17.04
#